data_AF-A0A6H1RFN6-F1
#
_entry.id   AF-A0A6H1RFN6-F1
#
_cell.length_a   1.000
_cell.length_b   1.000
_cell.length_c   1.000
_cell.angle_alpha   90.00
_cell.angle_beta   90.00
_cell.angle_gamma   90.00
#
_symmetry.space_group_name_H-M   'P 1'
#
loop_
_entity.id
_entity.type
_entity.pdbx_description
1 polymer ?
#
loop_
_entity_poly.entity_id
_entity_poly.type
_entity_poly.pdbx_seq_one_letter_code
_entity_poly.pdbx_strand_id
1 'polypeptide(L)'
;MTIWGALAGGFIGTLVLTTALRAANELKLTRIDIPFLLGTCVTVNRSRAKALGYLAHFVFGELFALGYYGLFVALGTSSWWLGALFGLVHGMFAGTALVNLLLPVVHPRMGTNLTSAPQSALLEPPGFLLLNYGVVTPIVSLLGHVLYGALVGGFISYTS
;
A
#
# COMPACT_ATOMS: atom_id res chain seq x y z
N MET A 1 7.12 21.44 -11.68
CA MET A 1 6.39 20.25 -11.14
C MET A 1 5.25 19.84 -12.06
N THR A 2 5.33 18.67 -12.69
CA THR A 2 4.29 18.20 -13.63
C THR A 2 3.47 17.04 -13.07
N ILE A 3 2.20 16.97 -13.48
CA ILE A 3 1.32 15.83 -13.19
C ILE A 3 1.85 14.53 -13.83
N TRP A 4 2.52 14.62 -14.99
CA TRP A 4 3.14 13.47 -15.65
C TRP A 4 4.27 12.85 -14.83
N GLY A 5 5.07 13.68 -14.16
CA GLY A 5 6.06 13.20 -13.18
C GLY A 5 5.42 12.44 -12.02
N ALA A 6 4.28 12.93 -11.52
CA ALA A 6 3.53 12.25 -10.48
C ALA A 6 2.99 10.89 -10.93
N LEU A 7 2.39 10.83 -12.12
CA LEU A 7 1.84 9.59 -12.68
C LEU A 7 2.95 8.56 -12.98
N ALA A 8 4.04 8.98 -13.61
CA ALA A 8 5.18 8.09 -13.87
C ALA A 8 5.82 7.59 -12.57
N GLY A 9 6.00 8.49 -11.60
CA GLY A 9 6.52 8.16 -10.28
C GLY A 9 5.59 7.25 -9.48
N GLY A 10 4.28 7.46 -9.58
CA GLY A 10 3.24 6.62 -8.96
C GLY A 10 3.29 5.20 -9.51
N PHE A 11 3.26 5.05 -10.83
CA PHE A 11 3.34 3.76 -11.50
C PHE A 11 4.62 2.99 -11.13
N ILE A 12 5.78 3.63 -11.30
CA ILE A 12 7.09 3.01 -11.02
C ILE A 12 7.24 2.73 -9.53
N GLY A 13 6.82 3.67 -8.68
CA GLY A 13 6.83 3.52 -7.24
C GLY A 13 6.00 2.33 -6.80
N THR A 14 4.77 2.18 -7.30
CA THR A 14 3.89 1.06 -6.93
C THR A 14 4.41 -0.27 -7.46
N LEU A 15 5.00 -0.29 -8.65
CA LEU A 15 5.69 -1.47 -9.17
C LEU A 15 6.83 -1.91 -8.24
N VAL A 16 7.70 -0.98 -7.83
CA VAL A 16 8.81 -1.25 -6.91
C VAL A 16 8.31 -1.72 -5.55
N LEU A 17 7.38 -0.97 -4.94
CA LEU A 17 6.78 -1.31 -3.64
C LEU A 17 6.14 -2.69 -3.69
N THR A 18 5.28 -2.97 -4.67
CA THR A 18 4.55 -4.24 -4.75
C THR A 18 5.50 -5.41 -5.01
N THR A 19 6.54 -5.20 -5.81
CA THR A 19 7.60 -6.21 -6.03
C THR A 19 8.38 -6.48 -4.75
N ALA A 20 8.76 -5.43 -4.00
CA ALA A 20 9.48 -5.57 -2.74
C ALA A 20 8.65 -6.31 -1.68
N LEU A 21 7.36 -5.97 -1.53
CA LEU A 21 6.45 -6.70 -0.65
C LEU A 21 6.30 -8.16 -1.07
N ARG A 22 6.17 -8.42 -2.37
CA ARG A 22 6.06 -9.80 -2.89
C ARG A 22 7.33 -10.58 -2.65
N ALA A 23 8.50 -9.99 -2.89
CA ALA A 23 9.79 -10.62 -2.61
C ALA A 23 9.93 -10.95 -1.12
N ALA A 24 9.57 -10.03 -0.23
CA ALA A 24 9.59 -10.28 1.21
C ALA A 24 8.63 -11.40 1.65
N ASN A 25 7.48 -11.54 0.98
CA ASN A 25 6.55 -12.65 1.19
C ASN A 25 7.17 -13.99 0.77
N GLU A 26 7.75 -14.07 -0.44
CA GLU A 26 8.41 -15.29 -0.94
C GLU A 26 9.65 -15.67 -0.11
N LEU A 27 10.37 -14.68 0.43
CA LEU A 27 11.47 -14.86 1.38
C LEU A 27 11.02 -15.16 2.82
N LYS A 28 9.71 -15.29 3.06
CA LYS A 28 9.10 -15.60 4.36
C LYS A 28 9.37 -14.57 5.46
N LEU A 29 9.71 -13.33 5.08
CA LEU A 29 9.88 -12.22 6.02
C LEU A 29 8.52 -11.67 6.49
N THR A 30 7.47 -11.83 5.68
CA THR A 30 6.11 -11.43 6.01
C THR A 30 5.11 -12.39 5.38
N ARG A 31 3.93 -12.54 5.97
CA ARG A 31 2.80 -13.24 5.36
C ARG A 31 1.90 -12.33 4.55
N ILE A 32 2.12 -11.01 4.59
CA ILE A 32 1.24 -10.05 3.91
C ILE A 32 1.32 -10.23 2.40
N ASP A 33 0.15 -10.25 1.75
CA ASP A 33 -0.01 -10.11 0.30
C ASP A 33 -1.08 -9.04 0.09
N ILE A 34 -0.65 -7.77 0.03
CA ILE A 34 -1.55 -6.61 -0.08
C ILE A 34 -2.45 -6.71 -1.32
N PRO A 35 -1.95 -7.06 -2.52
CA PRO A 35 -2.83 -7.36 -3.65
C PRO A 35 -3.90 -8.40 -3.31
N PHE A 36 -3.53 -9.54 -2.74
CA PHE A 36 -4.52 -10.57 -2.38
C PHE A 36 -5.56 -10.06 -1.37
N LEU A 37 -5.13 -9.30 -0.36
CA LEU A 37 -6.00 -8.67 0.62
C LEU A 37 -6.97 -7.67 -0.04
N LEU A 38 -6.53 -6.84 -0.98
CA LEU A 38 -7.41 -5.90 -1.68
C LEU A 38 -8.39 -6.61 -2.62
N GLY A 39 -7.93 -7.58 -3.40
CA GLY A 39 -8.79 -8.25 -4.39
C GLY A 39 -9.81 -9.20 -3.78
N THR A 40 -9.56 -9.69 -2.55
CA THR A 40 -10.55 -10.47 -1.81
C THR A 40 -11.69 -9.61 -1.25
N CYS A 41 -11.66 -8.28 -1.36
CA CYS A 41 -12.87 -7.46 -1.24
C CYS A 41 -13.91 -7.83 -2.32
N VAL A 42 -13.45 -8.22 -3.51
CA VAL A 42 -14.30 -8.38 -4.69
C VAL A 42 -14.68 -9.83 -4.93
N THR A 43 -13.75 -10.77 -4.78
CA THR A 43 -13.94 -12.17 -5.19
C THR A 43 -13.31 -13.18 -4.23
N VAL A 44 -13.93 -14.35 -4.10
CA VAL A 44 -13.38 -15.50 -3.35
C VAL A 44 -12.36 -16.31 -4.19
N ASN A 45 -12.44 -16.23 -5.51
CA ASN A 45 -11.51 -16.94 -6.39
C ASN A 45 -10.10 -16.34 -6.24
N ARG A 46 -9.15 -17.14 -5.75
CA ARG A 46 -7.81 -16.65 -5.37
C ARG A 46 -7.02 -16.06 -6.54
N SER A 47 -7.11 -16.66 -7.72
CA SER A 47 -6.40 -16.17 -8.91
C SER A 47 -6.95 -14.82 -9.37
N ARG A 48 -8.28 -14.69 -9.42
CA ARG A 48 -8.93 -13.41 -9.75
C ARG A 48 -8.69 -12.35 -8.67
N ALA A 49 -8.70 -12.74 -7.39
CA ALA A 49 -8.39 -11.84 -6.28
C ALA A 49 -6.97 -11.26 -6.43
N LYS A 50 -5.96 -12.08 -6.75
CA LYS A 50 -4.62 -11.54 -7.01
C LYS A 50 -4.61 -10.54 -8.15
N ALA A 51 -5.17 -10.89 -9.32
CA ALA A 51 -5.18 -10.00 -10.48
C ALA A 51 -5.89 -8.66 -10.22
N LEU A 52 -7.11 -8.71 -9.66
CA LEU A 52 -7.88 -7.51 -9.29
C LEU A 52 -7.19 -6.71 -8.19
N GLY A 53 -6.55 -7.40 -7.26
CA GLY A 53 -5.76 -6.82 -6.19
C GLY A 53 -4.57 -6.02 -6.67
N TYR A 54 -3.81 -6.55 -7.63
CA TYR A 54 -2.70 -5.83 -8.26
C TYR A 54 -3.24 -4.58 -8.96
N LEU A 55 -4.30 -4.70 -9.76
CA LEU A 55 -4.92 -3.55 -10.42
C LEU A 55 -5.36 -2.48 -9.40
N ALA A 56 -6.05 -2.88 -8.33
CA ALA A 56 -6.48 -1.98 -7.28
C ALA A 56 -5.30 -1.28 -6.59
N HIS A 57 -4.21 -2.01 -6.32
CA HIS A 57 -3.02 -1.44 -5.69
C HIS A 57 -2.34 -0.39 -6.57
N PHE A 58 -2.28 -0.62 -7.89
CA PHE A 58 -1.80 0.38 -8.85
C PHE A 58 -2.71 1.60 -8.91
N VAL A 59 -4.03 1.43 -8.92
CA VAL A 59 -4.98 2.55 -8.88
C VAL A 59 -4.80 3.38 -7.60
N PHE A 60 -4.69 2.74 -6.44
CA PHE A 60 -4.41 3.45 -5.19
C PHE A 60 -3.04 4.13 -5.19
N GLY A 61 -2.04 3.48 -5.78
CA GLY A 61 -0.73 4.07 -6.06
C GLY A 61 -0.87 5.42 -6.76
N GLU A 62 -1.55 5.45 -7.91
CA GLU A 62 -1.77 6.70 -8.65
C GLU A 62 -2.53 7.75 -7.83
N LEU A 63 -3.57 7.34 -7.10
CA LEU A 63 -4.34 8.26 -6.25
C LEU A 63 -3.46 8.90 -5.16
N PHE A 64 -2.59 8.11 -4.51
CA PHE A 64 -1.64 8.65 -3.54
C PHE A 64 -0.56 9.53 -4.21
N ALA A 65 -0.08 9.17 -5.41
CA ALA A 65 0.89 9.99 -6.16
C ALA A 65 0.31 11.37 -6.52
N LEU A 66 -0.96 11.42 -6.94
CA LEU A 66 -1.67 12.67 -7.17
C LEU A 66 -1.86 13.48 -5.87
N GLY A 67 -2.10 12.82 -4.75
CA GLY A 67 -2.07 13.46 -3.43
C GLY A 67 -0.71 14.08 -3.11
N TYR A 68 0.39 13.38 -3.37
CA TYR A 68 1.75 13.89 -3.17
C TYR A 68 2.03 15.09 -4.07
N TYR A 69 1.61 15.00 -5.34
CA TYR A 69 1.70 16.13 -6.27
C TYR A 69 1.00 17.37 -5.74
N GLY A 70 -0.24 17.24 -5.23
CA GLY A 70 -0.95 18.33 -4.59
C GLY A 70 -0.19 18.95 -3.41
N LEU A 71 0.41 18.11 -2.55
CA LEU A 71 1.24 18.57 -1.43
C LEU A 71 2.50 19.30 -1.91
N PHE A 72 3.21 18.80 -2.92
CA PHE A 72 4.39 19.46 -3.46
C PHE A 72 4.05 20.80 -4.13
N VAL A 73 2.95 20.87 -4.87
CA VAL A 73 2.44 22.13 -5.44
C VAL A 73 2.14 23.13 -4.33
N ALA A 74 1.47 22.70 -3.24
CA ALA A 74 1.16 23.56 -2.11
C ALA A 74 2.41 24.04 -1.34
N LEU A 75 3.46 23.21 -1.26
CA LEU A 75 4.73 23.56 -0.63
C LEU A 75 5.65 24.40 -1.53
N GLY A 76 5.39 24.46 -2.84
CA GLY A 76 6.22 25.17 -3.81
C GLY A 76 7.60 24.53 -4.06
N THR A 77 7.84 23.31 -3.55
CA THR A 77 9.10 22.60 -3.69
C THR A 77 8.87 21.09 -3.74
N SER A 78 9.73 20.37 -4.45
CA SER A 78 9.71 18.90 -4.52
C SER A 78 11.12 18.35 -4.41
N SER A 79 11.27 17.20 -3.76
CA SER A 79 12.53 16.44 -3.71
C SER A 79 12.27 14.96 -3.45
N TRP A 80 13.24 14.12 -3.76
CA TRP A 80 13.16 12.69 -3.46
C TRP A 80 13.08 12.42 -1.94
N TRP A 81 13.80 13.17 -1.10
CA TRP A 81 13.81 12.95 0.34
C TRP A 81 12.51 13.42 1.00
N LEU A 82 11.91 14.51 0.51
CA LEU A 82 10.60 14.97 0.98
C LEU A 82 9.51 13.99 0.54
N GLY A 83 9.63 13.44 -0.67
CA GLY A 83 8.81 12.32 -1.13
C GLY A 83 8.95 11.08 -0.23
N ALA A 84 10.17 10.74 0.19
CA ALA A 84 10.44 9.64 1.11
C ALA A 84 9.75 9.85 2.47
N LEU A 85 9.74 11.09 2.98
CA LEU A 85 9.01 11.47 4.21
C LEU A 85 7.49 11.31 4.04
N PHE A 86 6.93 11.78 2.93
CA PHE A 86 5.52 11.51 2.61
C PHE A 86 5.25 10.02 2.50
N GLY A 87 6.19 9.26 1.93
CA GLY A 87 6.22 7.80 1.89
C GLY A 87 6.06 7.18 3.27
N LEU A 88 6.86 7.63 4.24
CA LEU A 88 6.78 7.16 5.62
C LEU A 88 5.40 7.44 6.24
N VAL A 89 4.89 8.67 6.09
CA VAL A 89 3.56 9.06 6.61
C VAL A 89 2.45 8.24 5.95
N HIS A 90 2.52 8.05 4.64
CA HIS A 90 1.61 7.20 3.89
C HIS A 90 1.68 5.76 4.37
N GLY A 91 2.85 5.16 4.53
CA GLY A 91 2.99 3.80 5.05
C GLY A 91 2.42 3.63 6.46
N MET A 92 2.64 4.61 7.34
CA MET A 92 2.03 4.62 8.68
C MET A 92 0.51 4.72 8.61
N PHE A 93 -0.02 5.65 7.81
CA PHE A 93 -1.47 5.79 7.59
C PHE A 93 -2.10 4.53 7.01
N ALA A 94 -1.46 3.95 5.98
CA ALA A 94 -1.88 2.74 5.32
C ALA A 94 -1.94 1.57 6.31
N GLY A 95 -0.86 1.32 7.06
CA GLY A 95 -0.76 0.23 8.03
C GLY A 95 -1.58 0.39 9.31
N THR A 96 -2.13 1.58 9.58
CA THR A 96 -2.92 1.86 10.80
C THR A 96 -4.36 2.23 10.46
N ALA A 97 -4.63 3.46 10.09
CA ALA A 97 -5.98 3.95 9.83
C ALA A 97 -6.63 3.20 8.66
N LEU A 98 -5.92 3.01 7.55
CA LEU A 98 -6.54 2.47 6.34
C LEU A 98 -6.82 0.97 6.45
N VAL A 99 -5.78 0.13 6.59
CA VAL A 99 -5.95 -1.32 6.52
C VAL A 99 -6.28 -1.97 7.86
N ASN A 100 -5.88 -1.36 8.98
CA ASN A 100 -6.13 -1.94 10.30
C ASN A 100 -7.46 -1.45 10.91
N LEU A 101 -7.88 -0.20 10.66
CA LEU A 101 -9.14 0.33 11.20
C LEU A 101 -10.28 0.35 10.18
N LEU A 102 -10.10 0.96 9.01
CA LEU A 102 -11.18 1.20 8.06
C LEU A 102 -11.50 -0.03 7.20
N LEU A 103 -10.48 -0.74 6.72
CA LEU A 103 -10.67 -1.88 5.83
C LEU A 103 -11.52 -3.01 6.46
N PRO A 104 -11.33 -3.43 7.73
CA PRO A 104 -12.17 -4.46 8.33
C PRO A 104 -13.67 -4.10 8.37
N VAL A 105 -14.02 -2.81 8.36
CA VAL A 105 -15.42 -2.35 8.37
C VAL A 105 -16.11 -2.66 7.04
N VAL A 106 -15.38 -2.57 5.93
CA VAL A 106 -15.93 -2.72 4.57
C VAL A 106 -15.56 -4.04 3.92
N HIS A 107 -14.59 -4.79 4.47
CA HIS A 107 -14.06 -6.00 3.86
C HIS A 107 -14.91 -7.23 4.20
N PRO A 108 -15.72 -7.76 3.27
CA PRO A 108 -16.74 -8.77 3.56
C PRO A 108 -16.20 -10.15 3.97
N ARG A 109 -14.88 -10.36 3.84
CA ARG A 109 -14.20 -11.65 4.03
C ARG A 109 -13.07 -11.60 5.07
N MET A 110 -12.98 -10.49 5.81
CA MET A 110 -11.98 -10.29 6.86
C MET A 110 -12.57 -10.69 8.20
N GLY A 111 -11.81 -11.43 8.99
CA GLY A 111 -12.20 -11.75 10.35
C GLY A 111 -12.30 -10.49 11.20
N THR A 112 -13.25 -10.49 12.12
CA THR A 112 -13.38 -9.48 13.17
C THR A 112 -13.45 -10.18 14.52
N ASN A 113 -13.44 -9.42 15.62
CA ASN A 113 -13.65 -9.97 16.97
C ASN A 113 -15.03 -10.64 17.14
N LEU A 114 -15.95 -10.47 16.18
CA LEU A 114 -17.28 -11.06 16.18
C LEU A 114 -17.38 -12.34 15.34
N THR A 115 -16.31 -12.69 14.60
CA THR A 115 -16.29 -13.90 13.76
C THR A 115 -16.25 -15.16 14.64
N SER A 116 -17.17 -16.09 14.40
CA SER A 116 -17.32 -17.35 15.15
C SER A 116 -17.33 -18.58 14.23
N ALA A 117 -17.27 -19.79 14.80
CA ALA A 117 -17.15 -21.06 14.07
C ALA A 117 -18.07 -21.26 12.83
N PRO A 118 -19.36 -20.83 12.78
CA PRO A 118 -20.17 -20.97 11.57
C PRO A 118 -19.78 -20.00 10.44
N GLN A 119 -18.91 -19.01 10.68
CA GLN A 119 -18.42 -18.05 9.69
C GLN A 119 -16.91 -18.21 9.49
N SER A 120 -16.50 -18.76 8.34
CA SER A 120 -15.07 -18.85 8.00
C SER A 120 -14.56 -17.50 7.47
N ALA A 121 -13.72 -16.81 8.24
CA ALA A 121 -12.94 -15.69 7.72
C ALA A 121 -11.83 -16.19 6.79
N LEU A 122 -11.68 -15.59 5.62
CA LEU A 122 -10.60 -15.91 4.68
C LEU A 122 -9.31 -15.16 5.00
N LEU A 123 -9.42 -14.01 5.68
CA LEU A 123 -8.29 -13.17 6.07
C LEU A 123 -8.31 -12.90 7.57
N GLU A 124 -7.12 -12.91 8.19
CA GLU A 124 -6.94 -12.35 9.52
C GLU A 124 -6.99 -10.80 9.47
N PRO A 125 -7.59 -10.13 10.46
CA PRO A 125 -7.50 -8.68 10.58
C PRO A 125 -6.03 -8.26 10.68
N PRO A 126 -5.59 -7.16 10.03
CA PRO A 126 -4.15 -6.88 9.93
C PRO A 126 -3.43 -6.56 11.23
N GLY A 127 -4.13 -6.03 12.22
CA GLY A 127 -3.48 -5.55 13.45
C GLY A 127 -2.68 -4.27 13.21
N PHE A 128 -2.29 -3.61 14.31
CA PHE A 128 -1.54 -2.36 14.24
C PHE A 128 -0.26 -2.55 13.41
N LEU A 129 -0.07 -1.72 12.38
CA LEU A 129 1.05 -1.81 11.43
C LEU A 129 1.23 -3.20 10.80
N LEU A 130 0.14 -3.93 10.58
CA LEU A 130 0.16 -5.26 9.95
C LEU A 130 0.87 -6.34 10.81
N LEU A 131 1.02 -6.13 12.12
CA LEU A 131 1.75 -7.04 13.00
C LEU A 131 1.19 -8.47 13.02
N ASN A 132 -0.12 -8.65 12.76
CA ASN A 132 -0.69 -9.99 12.68
C ASN A 132 -0.13 -10.79 11.50
N TYR A 133 0.37 -10.13 10.46
CA TYR A 133 1.01 -10.79 9.31
C TYR A 133 2.53 -11.04 9.52
N GLY A 134 3.08 -10.70 10.68
CA GLY A 134 4.46 -11.00 11.09
C GLY A 134 5.19 -9.78 11.65
N VAL A 135 6.11 -10.00 12.59
CA VAL A 135 6.84 -8.93 13.32
C VAL A 135 7.74 -8.06 12.43
N VAL A 136 8.15 -8.57 11.27
CA VAL A 136 8.96 -7.85 10.28
C VAL A 136 8.08 -7.10 9.25
N THR A 137 6.79 -7.40 9.19
CA THR A 137 5.84 -6.77 8.25
C THR A 137 5.80 -5.24 8.34
N PRO A 138 5.78 -4.61 9.55
CA PRO A 138 5.85 -3.15 9.65
C PRO A 138 7.08 -2.59 8.95
N ILE A 139 8.26 -3.20 9.16
CA ILE A 139 9.54 -2.71 8.61
C ILE A 139 9.51 -2.77 7.09
N VAL A 140 9.18 -3.94 6.54
CA VAL A 140 9.12 -4.14 5.07
C VAL A 140 8.09 -3.20 4.43
N SER A 141 6.93 -3.04 5.07
CA SER A 141 5.85 -2.20 4.56
C SER A 141 6.24 -0.72 4.57
N LEU A 142 6.82 -0.23 5.66
CA LEU A 142 7.26 1.16 5.76
C LEU A 142 8.42 1.45 4.79
N LEU A 143 9.40 0.56 4.67
CA LEU A 143 10.49 0.70 3.70
C LEU A 143 9.95 0.74 2.26
N GLY A 144 9.00 -0.14 1.92
CA GLY A 144 8.33 -0.12 0.63
C GLY A 144 7.66 1.21 0.32
N HIS A 145 6.95 1.80 1.30
CA HIS A 145 6.30 3.10 1.13
C HIS A 145 7.28 4.27 1.08
N VAL A 146 8.38 4.22 1.84
CA VAL A 146 9.47 5.20 1.76
C VAL A 146 10.09 5.19 0.35
N LEU A 147 10.36 4.01 -0.20
CA LEU A 147 10.88 3.87 -1.57
C LEU A 147 9.88 4.38 -2.61
N TYR A 148 8.59 4.02 -2.47
CA TYR A 148 7.52 4.56 -3.29
C TYR A 148 7.52 6.09 -3.27
N GLY A 149 7.53 6.68 -2.07
CA GLY A 149 7.48 8.13 -1.93
C GLY A 149 8.73 8.82 -2.47
N ALA A 150 9.91 8.22 -2.29
CA ALA A 150 11.15 8.73 -2.86
C ALA A 150 11.12 8.76 -4.39
N LEU A 151 10.55 7.73 -5.01
CA LEU A 151 10.37 7.67 -6.47
C LEU A 151 9.37 8.72 -6.94
N VAL A 152 8.19 8.82 -6.32
CA VAL A 152 7.20 9.86 -6.67
C VAL A 152 7.81 11.26 -6.56
N GLY A 153 8.44 11.58 -5.42
CA GLY A 153 9.09 12.87 -5.20
C GLY A 153 10.24 13.12 -6.18
N GLY A 154 11.04 12.11 -6.47
CA GLY A 154 12.12 12.17 -7.46
C GLY A 154 11.60 12.49 -8.86
N PHE A 155 10.64 11.71 -9.38
CA PHE A 155 10.07 11.92 -10.70
C PHE A 155 9.40 13.29 -10.84
N ILE A 156 8.63 13.73 -9.83
CA ILE A 156 8.05 15.08 -9.83
C ILE A 156 9.16 16.13 -9.90
N SER A 157 10.25 15.96 -9.15
CA SER A 157 11.36 16.93 -9.12
C SER A 157 12.18 16.97 -10.40
N TYR A 158 12.44 15.82 -11.02
CA TYR A 158 13.24 15.75 -12.26
C TYR A 158 12.49 16.21 -13.51
N THR A 159 11.16 16.18 -13.45
CA THR A 159 10.28 16.66 -14.53
C THR A 159 9.72 18.06 -14.23
N SER A 160 10.28 18.74 -13.23
CA SER A 160 9.76 20.02 -12.73
C SER A 160 10.14 21.23 -13.55
#